data_AF-A0AAW8IC73-F1
#
_entry.id   AF-A0AAW8IC73-F1
#
_cell.length_a   1.000
_cell.length_b   1.000
_cell.length_c   1.000
_cell.angle_alpha   90.00
_cell.angle_beta   90.00
_cell.angle_gamma   90.00
#
_symmetry.space_group_name_H-M   'P 1'
#
loop_
_entity.id
_entity.type
_entity.pdbx_description
1 polymer ?
#
loop_
_entity_poly.entity_id
_entity_poly.type
_entity_poly.pdbx_seq_one_letter_code
_entity_poly.pdbx_strand_id
1 'polypeptide(L)'
;MASGVFFCVVFFSCKNKQQLKILTWRMLFVIITAGIFFITFPLRFSFPKPEVSNIILKLPFSFLKKFDSPFNQSPSLHITFAFIFWSVFRSLSKWRIFLMIWLIFLGISTLTTYQHHLIDILTGAILAHVSFIIIPYRNDNIKYQNFRSANYYFLSGWILILATLLLYHYIGNEGLLLLLPAFVTIIAGYNYRKTKILLQQD
;
A
#
# COMPACT_ATOMS: atom_id res chain seq x y z
N MET A 1 -10.36 -10.68 -7.48
CA MET A 1 -9.35 -11.32 -8.36
C MET A 1 -9.03 -10.49 -9.63
N ALA A 2 -9.05 -9.16 -9.59
CA ALA A 2 -8.66 -8.32 -10.75
C ALA A 2 -7.15 -8.01 -10.81
N SER A 3 -6.41 -8.28 -9.73
CA SER A 3 -4.98 -7.97 -9.60
C SER A 3 -4.02 -9.03 -10.17
N GLY A 4 -4.51 -10.23 -10.51
CA GLY A 4 -3.63 -11.34 -10.96
C GLY A 4 -2.78 -10.98 -12.18
N VAL A 5 -3.31 -10.17 -13.10
CA VAL A 5 -2.56 -9.68 -14.27
C VAL A 5 -1.36 -8.83 -13.83
N PHE A 6 -1.50 -8.00 -12.80
CA PHE A 6 -0.40 -7.17 -12.30
C PHE A 6 0.69 -8.02 -11.64
N PHE A 7 0.33 -9.12 -10.99
CA PHE A 7 1.31 -10.09 -10.49
C PHE A 7 2.16 -10.66 -11.61
N CYS A 8 1.58 -10.97 -12.77
CA CYS A 8 2.37 -11.45 -13.91
C CYS A 8 3.21 -10.31 -14.52
N VAL A 9 2.56 -9.19 -14.85
CA VAL A 9 3.17 -8.07 -15.59
C VAL A 9 4.33 -7.42 -14.82
N VAL A 10 4.27 -7.36 -13.48
CA VAL A 10 5.32 -6.72 -12.69
C VAL A 10 6.68 -7.44 -12.82
N PHE A 11 6.67 -8.77 -12.94
CA PHE A 11 7.91 -9.55 -13.10
C PHE A 11 8.57 -9.28 -14.47
N PHE A 12 7.76 -9.22 -15.54
CA PHE A 12 8.25 -8.88 -16.89
C PHE A 12 8.65 -7.41 -17.04
N SER A 13 8.19 -6.54 -16.14
CA SER A 13 8.53 -5.11 -16.13
C SER A 13 9.84 -4.79 -15.43
N CYS A 14 10.50 -5.79 -14.82
CA CYS A 14 11.80 -5.61 -14.17
C CYS A 14 12.93 -5.48 -15.20
N LYS A 15 13.78 -4.47 -15.04
CA LYS A 15 14.88 -4.16 -15.98
C LYS A 15 16.13 -5.03 -15.79
N ASN A 16 16.36 -5.51 -14.58
CA ASN A 16 17.56 -6.28 -14.23
C ASN A 16 17.27 -7.36 -13.17
N LYS A 17 18.16 -8.36 -13.08
CA LYS A 17 18.06 -9.46 -12.09
C LYS A 17 18.00 -8.95 -10.65
N GLN A 18 18.66 -7.84 -10.36
CA GLN A 18 18.66 -7.23 -9.04
C GLN A 18 17.28 -6.66 -8.67
N GLN A 19 16.62 -5.93 -9.57
CA GLN A 19 15.26 -5.41 -9.36
C GLN A 19 14.26 -6.55 -9.16
N LEU A 20 14.38 -7.61 -9.96
CA LEU A 20 13.58 -8.82 -9.80
C LEU A 20 13.78 -9.46 -8.41
N LYS A 21 15.04 -9.64 -8.00
CA LYS A 21 15.38 -10.19 -6.67
C LYS A 21 14.76 -9.34 -5.56
N ILE A 22 14.92 -8.02 -5.60
CA ILE A 22 14.36 -7.10 -4.59
C ILE A 22 12.83 -7.15 -4.58
N LEU A 23 12.18 -7.18 -5.74
CA LEU A 23 10.73 -7.32 -5.86
C LEU A 23 10.25 -8.60 -5.18
N THR A 24 10.85 -9.74 -5.53
CA THR A 24 10.50 -11.04 -4.95
C THR A 24 10.70 -11.07 -3.44
N TRP A 25 11.82 -10.56 -2.93
CA TRP A 25 12.07 -10.48 -1.49
C TRP A 25 11.05 -9.59 -0.76
N ARG A 26 10.69 -8.44 -1.33
CA ARG A 26 9.64 -7.57 -0.76
C ARG A 26 8.29 -8.27 -0.73
N MET A 27 7.92 -8.95 -1.82
CA MET A 27 6.67 -9.70 -1.90
C MET A 27 6.63 -10.83 -0.88
N LEU A 28 7.70 -11.64 -0.76
CA LEU A 28 7.80 -12.70 0.23
C LEU A 28 7.69 -12.15 1.66
N PHE A 29 8.43 -11.09 1.96
CA PHE A 29 8.39 -10.46 3.28
C PHE A 29 6.97 -10.01 3.67
N VAL A 30 6.25 -9.32 2.78
CA VAL A 30 4.91 -8.83 3.10
C VAL A 30 3.87 -9.96 3.17
N ILE A 31 4.00 -11.01 2.36
CA ILE A 31 3.11 -12.19 2.43
C ILE A 31 3.30 -12.90 3.77
N ILE A 32 4.53 -13.17 4.17
CA ILE A 32 4.83 -13.86 5.43
C ILE A 32 4.37 -13.01 6.61
N THR A 33 4.70 -11.71 6.59
CA THR A 33 4.31 -10.79 7.67
C THR A 33 2.79 -10.70 7.79
N ALA A 34 2.07 -10.43 6.69
CA ALA A 34 0.61 -10.39 6.71
C ALA A 34 -0.02 -11.73 7.12
N GLY A 35 0.54 -12.85 6.65
CA GLY A 35 0.10 -14.19 7.04
C GLY A 35 0.21 -14.44 8.55
N ILE A 36 1.31 -14.01 9.17
CA ILE A 36 1.46 -14.07 10.64
C ILE A 36 0.35 -13.24 11.31
N PHE A 37 0.13 -11.99 10.87
CA PHE A 37 -0.92 -11.13 11.42
C PHE A 37 -2.33 -11.75 11.28
N PHE A 38 -2.65 -12.34 10.14
CA PHE A 38 -3.95 -12.98 9.92
C PHE A 38 -4.17 -14.20 10.84
N ILE A 39 -3.11 -14.92 11.21
CA ILE A 39 -3.18 -16.05 12.14
C ILE A 39 -3.28 -15.56 13.59
N THR A 40 -2.47 -14.57 13.98
CA THR A 40 -2.41 -14.11 15.38
C THR A 40 -3.58 -13.19 15.75
N PHE A 41 -4.08 -12.40 14.79
CA PHE A 41 -5.17 -11.45 14.95
C PHE A 41 -6.17 -11.62 13.80
N PRO A 42 -7.02 -12.67 13.82
CA PRO A 42 -8.00 -12.94 12.77
C PRO A 42 -9.15 -11.92 12.81
N LEU A 43 -8.86 -10.71 12.38
CA LEU A 43 -9.78 -9.58 12.36
C LEU A 43 -10.94 -9.88 11.41
N ARG A 44 -12.16 -9.66 11.91
CA ARG A 44 -13.41 -9.90 11.18
C ARG A 44 -13.96 -8.61 10.62
N PHE A 45 -14.74 -8.74 9.55
CA PHE A 45 -15.57 -7.68 9.02
C PHE A 45 -16.42 -7.04 10.12
N SER A 46 -16.15 -5.77 10.43
CA SER A 46 -16.94 -5.01 11.42
C SER A 46 -18.31 -4.57 10.89
N PHE A 47 -18.49 -4.45 9.57
CA PHE A 47 -19.77 -4.08 8.96
C PHE A 47 -20.40 -5.26 8.21
N PRO A 48 -21.72 -5.47 8.33
CA PRO A 48 -22.42 -6.42 7.48
C PRO A 48 -22.38 -5.93 6.04
N LYS A 49 -22.04 -6.84 5.10
CA LYS A 49 -22.06 -6.52 3.67
C LYS A 49 -23.51 -6.22 3.25
N PRO A 50 -23.79 -5.08 2.59
CA PRO A 50 -25.14 -4.73 2.18
C PRO A 50 -25.69 -5.75 1.17
N GLU A 51 -27.00 -5.95 1.18
CA GLU A 51 -27.65 -6.83 0.20
C GLU A 51 -27.59 -6.21 -1.19
N VAL A 52 -27.19 -7.02 -2.18
CA VAL A 52 -27.10 -6.60 -3.58
C VAL A 52 -28.45 -6.86 -4.24
N SER A 53 -29.29 -5.83 -4.32
CA SER A 53 -30.61 -5.88 -4.96
C SER A 53 -30.52 -5.94 -6.50
N ASN A 54 -29.47 -5.37 -7.09
CA ASN A 54 -29.29 -5.32 -8.53
C ASN A 54 -28.84 -6.68 -9.11
N ILE A 55 -29.62 -7.24 -10.02
CA ILE A 55 -29.39 -8.55 -10.65
C ILE A 55 -28.04 -8.63 -11.38
N ILE A 56 -27.59 -7.56 -12.03
CA ILE A 56 -26.32 -7.53 -12.77
C ILE A 56 -25.13 -7.60 -11.80
N LEU A 57 -25.23 -6.90 -10.66
CA LEU A 57 -24.19 -6.88 -9.64
C LEU A 57 -24.22 -8.13 -8.74
N LYS A 58 -25.36 -8.81 -8.65
CA LYS A 58 -25.51 -10.00 -7.80
C LYS A 58 -24.51 -11.10 -8.15
N LEU A 59 -24.29 -11.35 -9.45
CA LEU A 59 -23.34 -12.36 -9.92
C LEU A 59 -21.88 -12.08 -9.47
N PRO A 60 -21.24 -10.94 -9.83
CA PRO A 60 -19.86 -10.67 -9.41
C PRO A 60 -19.70 -10.58 -7.89
N PHE A 61 -20.68 -10.03 -7.15
CA PHE A 61 -20.63 -9.97 -5.69
C PHE A 61 -20.78 -11.34 -5.02
N SER A 62 -21.57 -12.26 -5.60
CA SER A 62 -21.65 -13.64 -5.10
C SER A 62 -20.33 -14.40 -5.28
N PHE A 63 -19.63 -14.22 -6.42
CA PHE A 63 -18.29 -14.75 -6.62
C PHE A 63 -17.31 -14.17 -5.60
N LEU A 64 -17.33 -12.85 -5.41
CA LEU A 64 -16.51 -12.19 -4.39
C LEU A 64 -16.74 -12.78 -3.00
N LYS A 65 -18.02 -12.96 -2.59
CA LYS A 65 -18.37 -13.55 -1.29
C LYS A 65 -17.83 -14.97 -1.11
N LYS A 66 -17.70 -15.75 -2.18
CA LYS A 66 -17.19 -17.13 -2.13
C LYS A 66 -15.67 -17.21 -1.95
N PHE A 67 -14.93 -16.22 -2.45
CA PHE A 67 -13.46 -16.18 -2.38
C PHE A 67 -12.92 -15.33 -1.22
N ASP A 68 -13.77 -14.51 -0.61
CA ASP A 68 -13.37 -13.61 0.47
C ASP A 68 -13.41 -14.34 1.82
N SER A 69 -12.23 -14.52 2.43
CA SER A 69 -12.12 -15.12 3.76
C SER A 69 -12.56 -14.10 4.83
N PRO A 70 -13.33 -14.52 5.86
CA PRO A 70 -13.82 -13.62 6.91
C PRO A 70 -12.72 -13.03 7.82
N PHE A 71 -11.46 -13.49 7.70
CA PHE A 71 -10.39 -13.20 8.67
C PHE A 71 -9.16 -12.45 8.10
N ASN A 72 -9.12 -12.13 6.80
CA ASN A 72 -7.93 -11.60 6.13
C ASN A 72 -7.97 -10.07 5.90
N GLN A 73 -8.22 -9.30 6.96
CA GLN A 73 -8.47 -7.86 6.83
C GLN A 73 -7.19 -7.00 6.93
N SER A 74 -6.52 -6.99 8.08
CA SER A 74 -5.39 -6.10 8.35
C SER A 74 -4.10 -6.91 8.54
N PRO A 75 -2.99 -6.55 7.86
CA PRO A 75 -2.84 -5.45 6.89
C PRO A 75 -3.33 -5.78 5.49
N SER A 76 -3.84 -4.79 4.73
CA SER A 76 -4.32 -5.04 3.36
C SER A 76 -3.18 -5.37 2.40
N LEU A 77 -3.14 -6.62 1.93
CA LEU A 77 -2.20 -7.07 0.90
C LEU A 77 -2.44 -6.38 -0.45
N HIS A 78 -3.69 -6.06 -0.81
CA HIS A 78 -4.01 -5.34 -2.05
C HIS A 78 -3.30 -3.99 -2.11
N ILE A 79 -3.40 -3.22 -1.03
CA ILE A 79 -2.73 -1.93 -0.90
C ILE A 79 -1.22 -2.13 -0.85
N THR A 80 -0.74 -3.06 -0.03
CA THR A 80 0.70 -3.33 0.10
C THR A 80 1.34 -3.66 -1.24
N PHE A 81 0.72 -4.55 -2.03
CA PHE A 81 1.21 -4.88 -3.37
C PHE A 81 1.07 -3.73 -4.35
N ALA A 82 0.03 -2.89 -4.27
CA ALA A 82 -0.07 -1.70 -5.11
C ALA A 82 1.15 -0.78 -4.95
N PHE A 83 1.59 -0.53 -3.71
CA PHE A 83 2.82 0.24 -3.46
C PHE A 83 4.07 -0.47 -4.02
N ILE A 84 4.21 -1.78 -3.78
CA ILE A 84 5.35 -2.57 -4.27
C ILE A 84 5.41 -2.56 -5.79
N PHE A 85 4.30 -2.81 -6.47
CA PHE A 85 4.21 -2.83 -7.93
C PHE A 85 4.47 -1.44 -8.53
N TRP A 86 3.97 -0.39 -7.89
CA TRP A 86 4.28 0.99 -8.28
C TRP A 86 5.78 1.29 -8.26
N SER A 87 6.55 0.66 -7.36
CA SER A 87 8.01 0.82 -7.32
C SER A 87 8.72 0.36 -8.60
N VAL A 88 8.11 -0.58 -9.35
CA VAL A 88 8.57 -1.06 -10.66
C VAL A 88 7.93 -0.27 -11.80
N PHE A 89 6.60 -0.16 -11.81
CA PHE A 89 5.84 0.47 -12.89
C PHE A 89 6.11 1.96 -13.08
N ARG A 90 6.53 2.68 -12.03
CA ARG A 90 6.94 4.09 -12.15
C ARG A 90 8.09 4.32 -13.15
N SER A 91 8.80 3.26 -13.54
CA SER A 91 9.90 3.32 -14.51
C SER A 91 9.45 3.11 -15.97
N LEU A 92 8.18 2.75 -16.20
CA LEU A 92 7.58 2.52 -17.51
C LEU A 92 6.91 3.83 -18.00
N SER A 93 7.64 4.67 -18.73
CA SER A 93 7.17 6.00 -19.13
C SER A 93 5.83 5.99 -19.89
N LYS A 94 5.66 5.08 -20.85
CA LYS A 94 4.47 5.01 -21.72
C LYS A 94 3.17 4.71 -20.97
N TRP A 95 3.22 3.82 -19.98
CA TRP A 95 2.03 3.31 -19.28
C TRP A 95 1.90 3.82 -17.85
N ARG A 96 2.81 4.71 -17.42
CA ARG A 96 2.91 5.16 -16.02
C ARG A 96 1.59 5.68 -15.46
N ILE A 97 0.91 6.58 -16.19
CA ILE A 97 -0.32 7.22 -15.72
C ILE A 97 -1.45 6.18 -15.65
N PHE A 98 -1.63 5.39 -16.70
CA PHE A 98 -2.62 4.31 -16.72
C PHE A 98 -2.44 3.34 -15.56
N LEU A 99 -1.22 2.85 -15.33
CA LEU A 99 -0.92 1.93 -14.24
C LEU A 99 -1.13 2.58 -12.87
N MET A 100 -0.83 3.87 -12.72
CA MET A 100 -1.09 4.61 -11.49
C MET A 100 -2.58 4.69 -11.18
N ILE A 101 -3.38 5.09 -12.16
CA ILE A 101 -4.84 5.19 -12.03
C ILE A 101 -5.43 3.83 -11.70
N TRP A 102 -4.95 2.77 -12.36
CA TRP A 102 -5.42 1.42 -12.08
C TRP A 102 -5.13 0.98 -10.64
N LEU A 103 -3.92 1.22 -10.15
CA LEU A 103 -3.55 0.88 -8.77
C LEU A 103 -4.37 1.68 -7.74
N ILE A 104 -4.74 2.93 -8.06
CA ILE A 104 -5.65 3.73 -7.24
C ILE A 104 -7.05 3.10 -7.25
N PHE A 105 -7.58 2.75 -8.43
CA PHE A 105 -8.88 2.08 -8.53
C PHE A 105 -8.91 0.73 -7.84
N LEU A 106 -7.80 0.00 -7.82
CA LEU A 106 -7.68 -1.22 -7.03
C LEU A 106 -7.90 -0.94 -5.53
N GLY A 107 -7.27 0.10 -4.98
CA GLY A 107 -7.48 0.48 -3.59
C GLY A 107 -8.91 0.95 -3.31
N ILE A 108 -9.46 1.82 -4.17
CA ILE A 108 -10.86 2.30 -4.05
C ILE A 108 -11.83 1.12 -4.10
N SER A 109 -11.60 0.16 -5.01
CA SER A 109 -12.43 -1.03 -5.16
C SER A 109 -12.51 -1.83 -3.87
N THR A 110 -11.45 -1.90 -3.06
CA THR A 110 -11.48 -2.65 -1.80
C THR A 110 -12.39 -2.00 -0.75
N LEU A 111 -12.55 -0.68 -0.78
CA LEU A 111 -13.48 0.04 0.09
C LEU A 111 -14.92 -0.11 -0.40
N THR A 112 -15.15 0.09 -1.70
CA THR A 112 -16.51 0.08 -2.27
C THR A 112 -17.13 -1.33 -2.30
N THR A 113 -16.30 -2.38 -2.29
CA THR A 113 -16.75 -3.77 -2.16
C THR A 113 -16.82 -4.26 -0.72
N TYR A 114 -16.59 -3.37 0.26
CA TYR A 114 -16.58 -3.70 1.70
C TYR A 114 -15.62 -4.85 2.03
N GLN A 115 -14.50 -4.95 1.31
CA GLN A 115 -13.45 -5.94 1.57
C GLN A 115 -12.49 -5.47 2.66
N HIS A 116 -12.22 -4.17 2.72
CA HIS A 116 -11.31 -3.57 3.66
C HIS A 116 -11.90 -2.31 4.29
N HIS A 117 -11.54 -2.05 5.54
CA HIS A 117 -11.77 -0.77 6.21
C HIS A 117 -10.59 0.18 5.97
N LEU A 118 -10.77 1.46 6.32
CA LEU A 118 -9.71 2.46 6.19
C LEU A 118 -8.44 2.06 6.97
N ILE A 119 -8.59 1.44 8.13
CA ILE A 119 -7.46 0.97 8.96
C ILE A 119 -6.63 -0.09 8.22
N ASP A 120 -7.26 -0.98 7.46
CA ASP A 120 -6.57 -2.02 6.68
C ASP A 120 -5.71 -1.40 5.57
N ILE A 121 -6.17 -0.28 4.99
CA ILE A 121 -5.43 0.49 3.99
C ILE A 121 -4.21 1.16 4.61
N LEU A 122 -4.39 1.80 5.76
CA LEU A 122 -3.30 2.48 6.47
C LEU A 122 -2.22 1.48 6.90
N THR A 123 -2.60 0.36 7.49
CA THR A 123 -1.68 -0.71 7.89
C THR A 123 -1.01 -1.36 6.69
N GLY A 124 -1.70 -1.51 5.54
CA GLY A 124 -1.10 -1.95 4.29
C GLY A 124 -0.04 -0.98 3.75
N ALA A 125 -0.31 0.33 3.82
CA ALA A 125 0.67 1.35 3.44
C ALA A 125 1.91 1.34 4.37
N ILE A 126 1.69 1.19 5.68
CA ILE A 126 2.75 1.02 6.68
C ILE A 126 3.61 -0.21 6.31
N LEU A 127 2.99 -1.36 6.10
CA LEU A 127 3.71 -2.60 5.74
C LEU A 127 4.52 -2.44 4.45
N ALA A 128 3.98 -1.73 3.45
CA ALA A 128 4.71 -1.44 2.22
C ALA A 128 5.98 -0.60 2.48
N HIS A 129 5.87 0.48 3.25
CA HIS A 129 7.04 1.32 3.58
C HIS A 129 8.06 0.59 4.46
N VAL A 130 7.62 -0.23 5.41
CA VAL A 130 8.49 -1.13 6.18
C VAL A 130 9.25 -2.06 5.24
N SER A 131 8.59 -2.67 4.25
CA SER A 131 9.27 -3.53 3.26
C SER A 131 10.33 -2.77 2.44
N PHE A 132 10.09 -1.49 2.13
CA PHE A 132 11.06 -0.66 1.39
C PHE A 132 12.28 -0.27 2.22
N ILE A 133 12.12 -0.16 3.53
CA ILE A 133 13.18 0.17 4.48
C ILE A 133 14.05 -1.07 4.77
N ILE A 134 13.42 -2.21 5.06
CA ILE A 134 14.11 -3.47 5.39
C ILE A 134 14.81 -4.04 4.16
N ILE A 135 14.16 -3.96 2.99
CA ILE A 135 14.67 -4.48 1.72
C ILE A 135 14.88 -3.31 0.75
N PRO A 136 15.94 -2.51 0.95
CA PRO A 136 16.22 -1.35 0.10
C PRO A 136 16.77 -1.77 -1.26
N TYR A 137 16.61 -0.89 -2.25
CA TYR A 137 17.32 -1.05 -3.53
C TYR A 137 18.77 -0.59 -3.34
N ARG A 138 19.72 -1.52 -3.31
CA ARG A 138 21.14 -1.24 -3.00
C ARG A 138 21.89 -0.79 -4.26
N ASN A 139 22.28 0.47 -4.28
CA ASN A 139 23.27 1.05 -5.19
C ASN A 139 23.82 2.28 -4.44
N ASP A 140 25.14 2.45 -4.42
CA ASP A 140 25.88 3.35 -3.51
C ASP A 140 25.72 4.85 -3.85
N ASN A 141 24.66 5.19 -4.57
CA ASN A 141 24.35 6.52 -5.05
C ASN A 141 23.49 7.27 -4.03
N ILE A 142 23.78 8.57 -3.83
CA ILE A 142 23.04 9.53 -2.98
C ILE A 142 21.53 9.47 -3.24
N LYS A 143 21.13 9.19 -4.49
CA LYS A 143 19.72 8.98 -4.90
C LYS A 143 18.99 7.93 -4.06
N TYR A 144 19.66 6.86 -3.65
CA TYR A 144 19.05 5.78 -2.85
C TYR A 144 18.98 6.13 -1.37
N GLN A 145 19.92 6.94 -0.86
CA GLN A 145 19.87 7.45 0.51
C GLN A 145 18.67 8.37 0.71
N ASN A 146 18.41 9.27 -0.25
CA ASN A 146 17.22 10.12 -0.26
C ASN A 146 15.93 9.30 -0.36
N PHE A 147 15.92 8.24 -1.17
CA PHE A 147 14.76 7.35 -1.26
C PHE A 147 14.49 6.59 0.04
N ARG A 148 15.55 6.14 0.74
CA ARG A 148 15.41 5.49 2.05
C ARG A 148 14.87 6.48 3.10
N SER A 149 15.43 7.69 3.16
CA SER A 149 14.96 8.77 4.04
C SER A 149 13.50 9.12 3.79
N ALA A 150 13.10 9.26 2.53
CA ALA A 150 11.71 9.48 2.14
C ALA A 150 10.77 8.40 2.69
N ASN A 151 11.17 7.13 2.69
CA ASN A 151 10.34 6.05 3.22
C ASN A 151 10.20 6.10 4.76
N TYR A 152 11.20 6.57 5.50
CA TYR A 152 11.05 6.81 6.94
C TYR A 152 10.04 7.91 7.23
N TYR A 153 10.10 9.01 6.47
CA TYR A 153 9.12 10.08 6.58
C TYR A 153 7.70 9.64 6.22
N PHE A 154 7.52 8.88 5.14
CA PHE A 154 6.21 8.32 4.81
C PHE A 154 5.72 7.33 5.87
N LEU A 155 6.60 6.45 6.38
CA LEU A 155 6.26 5.52 7.46
C LEU A 155 5.78 6.28 8.70
N SER A 156 6.53 7.30 9.12
CA SER A 156 6.15 8.17 10.24
C SER A 156 4.80 8.83 10.00
N GLY A 157 4.57 9.40 8.82
CA GLY A 157 3.30 10.01 8.45
C GLY A 157 2.12 9.05 8.52
N TRP A 158 2.25 7.83 7.98
CA TRP A 158 1.19 6.82 8.06
C TRP A 158 0.91 6.36 9.48
N ILE A 159 1.94 6.19 10.32
CA ILE A 159 1.79 5.86 11.75
C ILE A 159 1.07 7.00 12.48
N LEU A 160 1.40 8.26 12.20
CA LEU A 160 0.75 9.41 12.81
C LEU A 160 -0.71 9.54 12.39
N ILE A 161 -1.05 9.25 11.12
CA ILE A 161 -2.45 9.20 10.66
C ILE A 161 -3.21 8.10 11.40
N LEU A 162 -2.62 6.91 11.52
CA LEU A 162 -3.25 5.81 12.26
C LEU A 162 -3.44 6.17 13.74
N ALA A 163 -2.42 6.77 14.37
CA ALA A 163 -2.50 7.25 15.74
C ALA A 163 -3.58 8.33 15.91
N THR A 164 -3.71 9.25 14.96
CA THR A 164 -4.78 10.26 14.94
C THR A 164 -6.14 9.60 15.00
N LEU A 165 -6.41 8.60 14.15
CA LEU A 165 -7.70 7.91 14.12
C LEU A 165 -7.99 7.17 15.43
N LEU A 166 -6.97 6.54 16.02
CA LEU A 166 -7.10 5.87 17.33
C LEU A 166 -7.37 6.89 18.45
N LEU A 167 -6.60 7.97 18.52
CA LEU A 167 -6.79 8.99 19.55
C LEU A 167 -8.11 9.74 19.39
N TYR A 168 -8.55 9.97 18.15
CA TYR A 168 -9.87 10.55 17.89
C TYR A 168 -10.98 9.68 18.49
N HIS A 169 -10.84 8.35 18.42
CA HIS A 169 -11.80 7.43 19.00
C HIS A 169 -11.80 7.44 20.54
N TYR A 170 -10.65 7.57 21.20
CA TYR A 170 -10.52 7.47 22.66
C TYR A 170 -10.57 8.81 23.42
N ILE A 171 -9.99 9.86 22.85
CA ILE A 171 -9.79 11.18 23.50
C ILE A 171 -10.63 12.27 22.83
N GLY A 172 -11.21 11.99 21.66
CA GLY A 172 -12.01 12.95 20.90
C GLY A 172 -11.15 13.89 20.04
N ASN A 173 -11.61 15.14 19.86
CA ASN A 173 -11.03 16.06 18.87
C ASN A 173 -9.55 16.40 19.09
N GLU A 174 -9.02 16.25 20.30
CA GLU A 174 -7.60 16.48 20.60
C GLU A 174 -6.67 15.56 19.81
N GLY A 175 -7.14 14.36 19.45
CA GLY A 175 -6.40 13.44 18.60
C GLY A 175 -6.09 14.01 17.20
N LEU A 176 -6.91 14.95 16.71
CA LEU A 176 -6.74 15.58 15.40
C LEU A 176 -5.48 16.45 15.31
N LEU A 177 -4.89 16.86 16.44
CA LEU A 177 -3.65 17.63 16.47
C LEU A 177 -2.49 16.89 15.78
N LEU A 178 -2.52 15.55 15.77
CA LEU A 178 -1.50 14.74 15.08
C LEU A 178 -1.59 14.78 13.55
N LEU A 179 -2.67 15.32 12.96
CA LEU A 179 -2.75 15.46 11.50
C LEU A 179 -1.73 16.45 10.96
N LEU A 180 -1.41 17.51 11.71
CA LEU A 180 -0.41 18.49 11.31
C LEU A 180 1.00 17.87 11.18
N PRO A 181 1.57 17.21 12.22
CA PRO A 181 2.86 16.54 12.08
C PRO A 181 2.81 15.38 11.06
N ALA A 182 1.67 14.69 10.92
CA ALA A 182 1.50 13.69 9.86
C ALA A 182 1.64 14.30 8.46
N PHE A 183 1.01 15.44 8.23
CA PHE A 183 1.09 16.15 6.95
C PHE A 183 2.51 16.66 6.67
N VAL A 184 3.17 17.25 7.67
CA VAL A 184 4.55 17.74 7.55
C VAL A 184 5.51 16.60 7.20
N THR A 185 5.40 15.45 7.87
CA THR A 185 6.25 14.29 7.57
C THR A 185 6.00 13.72 6.17
N ILE A 186 4.74 13.64 5.71
CA ILE A 186 4.44 13.21 4.34
C ILE A 186 5.03 14.16 3.29
N ILE A 187 4.91 15.48 3.51
CA ILE A 187 5.52 16.49 2.62
C ILE A 187 7.04 16.37 2.62
N ALA A 188 7.66 16.22 3.78
CA ALA A 188 9.10 16.01 3.87
C ALA A 188 9.52 14.78 3.06
N GLY A 189 8.82 13.66 3.21
CA GLY A 189 9.05 12.45 2.41
C GLY A 189 8.91 12.68 0.90
N TYR A 190 7.90 13.45 0.48
CA TYR A 190 7.72 13.84 -0.91
C TYR A 190 8.91 14.67 -1.44
N ASN A 191 9.38 15.64 -0.65
CA ASN A 191 10.52 16.49 -1.02
C ASN A 191 11.80 15.67 -1.16
N TYR A 192 12.14 14.81 -0.19
CA TYR A 192 13.29 13.89 -0.31
C TYR A 192 13.20 12.99 -1.54
N ARG A 193 11.99 12.58 -1.93
CA ARG A 193 11.77 11.78 -3.14
C ARG A 193 11.90 12.60 -4.43
N LYS A 194 11.59 13.90 -4.39
CA LYS A 194 11.62 14.85 -5.52
C LYS A 194 13.02 15.44 -5.78
N THR A 195 13.88 15.54 -4.76
CA THR A 195 15.30 15.96 -4.90
C THR A 195 16.08 15.19 -5.97
N LYS A 196 15.52 14.07 -6.44
CA LYS A 196 15.82 13.41 -7.73
C LYS A 196 16.05 14.36 -8.93
N ILE A 197 15.29 15.46 -9.07
CA ILE A 197 15.22 16.23 -10.33
C ILE A 197 16.35 17.24 -10.47
N LEU A 198 16.75 17.91 -9.38
CA LEU A 198 17.68 19.04 -9.45
C LEU A 198 19.12 18.59 -9.73
N LEU A 199 19.56 17.48 -9.15
CA LEU A 199 20.93 16.94 -9.34
C LEU A 199 21.15 16.18 -10.67
N GLN A 200 20.26 16.34 -11.65
CA GLN A 200 20.45 15.83 -13.03
C GLN A 200 20.41 16.95 -14.08
N GLN A 201 20.36 18.21 -13.66
CA GLN A 201 20.34 19.40 -14.52
C GLN A 201 21.63 20.23 -14.45
N ASP A 202 22.61 19.79 -13.66
CA ASP A 202 23.98 20.30 -13.60
C ASP A 202 24.94 19.23 -14.13
#